data_AF-A0A7X8JZ85-F1
#
_entry.id   AF-A0A7X8JZ85-F1
#
_cell.length_a   1.000
_cell.length_b   1.000
_cell.length_c   1.000
_cell.angle_alpha   90.00
_cell.angle_beta   90.00
_cell.angle_gamma   90.00
#
_symmetry.space_group_name_H-M   'P 1'
#
loop_
_entity.id
_entity.type
_entity.pdbx_description
1 polymer ?
#
loop_
_entity_poly.entity_id
_entity_poly.type
_entity_poly.pdbx_seq_one_letter_code
_entity_poly.pdbx_strand_id
1 'polypeptide(L)' 'MSNESMYYLITEMHLKLNKLIESKGFDLLDEEVQHYSRRLDKVLDHYNKFYQRDKQLKLKTCYLETSLKCAYL' A
#
# COMPACT_ATOMS: atom_id res chain seq x y z
N MET A 1 6.51 -4.14 9.55
CA MET A 1 6.00 -2.77 9.30
C MET A 1 4.54 -2.76 9.73
N SER A 2 4.13 -1.85 10.62
CA SER A 2 2.70 -1.71 10.93
C SER A 2 1.98 -1.03 9.75
N ASN A 3 0.67 -1.27 9.60
CA ASN A 3 -0.13 -0.67 8.53
C ASN A 3 -0.11 0.88 8.58
N GLU A 4 -0.03 1.45 9.78
CA GLU A 4 0.04 2.90 10.00
C GLU A 4 1.32 3.52 9.42
N SER A 5 2.47 2.84 9.56
CA SER A 5 3.74 3.32 9.01
C SER A 5 3.74 3.32 7.47
N MET A 6 3.10 2.33 6.84
CA MET A 6 2.94 2.32 5.37
C MET A 6 2.06 3.47 4.91
N TYR A 7 0.96 3.75 5.61
CA TYR A 7 0.05 4.83 5.27
C TYR A 7 0.75 6.21 5.36
N TYR A 8 1.52 6.43 6.42
CA TYR A 8 2.32 7.65 6.57
C TYR A 8 3.33 7.80 5.42
N LEU A 9 4.03 6.73 5.06
CA LEU A 9 5.01 6.73 3.98
C LEU A 9 4.38 7.05 2.61
N ILE A 10 3.23 6.43 2.29
CA ILE A 10 2.48 6.70 1.06
C ILE A 10 2.05 8.18 1.03
N THR A 11 1.53 8.69 2.15
CA THR A 11 1.08 10.08 2.27
C THR A 11 2.24 11.06 2.06
N GLU A 12 3.39 10.85 2.69
CA GLU A 12 4.59 11.65 2.45
C GLU A 12 5.04 11.62 0.99
N MET A 13 4.99 10.45 0.35
CA MET A 13 5.36 10.34 -1.05
C MET A 13 4.43 11.13 -1.97
N HIS A 14 3.11 11.12 -1.72
CA HIS A 14 2.16 11.95 -2.47
C HIS A 14 2.43 13.44 -2.30
N LEU A 15 2.71 13.91 -1.07
CA LEU A 15 3.07 15.31 -0.82
C LEU A 15 4.33 15.73 -1.56
N LYS A 16 5.34 14.85 -1.61
CA LYS A 16 6.58 15.10 -2.36
C LYS A 16 6.35 15.12 -3.88
N LEU A 17 5.50 14.23 -4.39
CA LEU A 17 5.13 14.23 -5.81
C LEU A 17 4.42 15.53 -6.20
N ASN A 18 3.49 16.02 -5.39
CA ASN A 18 2.83 17.31 -5.65
C ASN A 18 3.83 18.47 -5.70
N LYS A 19 4.75 18.55 -4.73
CA LYS A 19 5.80 19.58 -4.74
C LYS A 19 6.71 19.48 -5.97
N LEU A 20 7.01 18.26 -6.41
CA LEU A 20 7.81 18.03 -7.60
C LEU A 20 7.07 18.52 -8.85
N ILE A 21 5.78 18.18 -8.99
CA ILE A 21 4.92 18.65 -10.09
C ILE A 21 4.84 20.19 -10.10
N GLU A 22 4.62 20.81 -8.94
CA GLU A 22 4.61 22.28 -8.81
C GLU A 22 5.95 22.91 -9.23
N SER A 23 7.07 22.32 -8.80
CA SER A 23 8.41 22.82 -9.17
C SER A 23 8.74 22.67 -10.66
N LYS A 24 8.09 21.74 -11.35
CA LYS A 24 8.23 21.49 -12.79
C LYS A 24 7.17 22.22 -13.63
N GLY A 25 6.42 23.13 -13.02
CA GLY A 25 5.41 23.92 -13.74
C GLY A 25 4.19 23.11 -14.16
N PHE A 26 3.83 22.09 -13.36
CA PHE A 26 2.74 21.15 -13.65
C PHE A 26 2.95 20.29 -14.90
N ASP A 27 4.19 20.16 -15.36
CA ASP A 27 4.53 19.24 -16.43
C ASP A 27 4.55 17.79 -15.91
N LEU A 28 3.47 17.07 -16.20
CA LEU A 28 3.33 15.65 -15.85
C LEU A 28 4.18 14.73 -16.76
N LEU A 29 4.68 15.27 -17.88
CA LEU A 29 5.56 14.54 -18.80
C LEU A 29 7.04 14.72 -18.45
N ASP A 30 7.36 15.56 -17.47
CA ASP A 30 8.72 15.70 -16.95
C ASP A 30 9.24 14.35 -16.46
N GLU A 31 10.48 14.03 -16.84
CA GLU A 31 11.09 12.74 -16.60
C GLU A 31 11.23 12.43 -15.09
N GLU A 32 11.51 13.44 -14.26
CA GLU A 32 11.62 13.27 -12.82
C GLU A 32 10.26 13.03 -12.19
N VAL A 33 9.22 13.75 -12.63
CA VAL A 33 7.83 13.54 -12.20
C VAL A 33 7.39 12.12 -12.55
N GLN A 34 7.63 11.66 -13.77
CA GLN A 34 7.29 10.30 -14.20
C GLN A 34 8.08 9.23 -13.46
N HIS A 35 9.38 9.45 -13.23
CA HIS A 35 10.21 8.50 -12.50
C HIS A 35 9.75 8.38 -11.04
N TYR A 36 9.44 9.51 -10.40
CA TYR A 36 8.95 9.54 -9.03
C TYR A 36 7.55 8.92 -8.91
N SER A 37 6.64 9.23 -9.84
CA SER A 37 5.31 8.62 -9.94
C SER A 37 5.40 7.09 -10.05
N ARG A 38 6.23 6.56 -10.96
CA ARG A 38 6.46 5.11 -11.08
C ARG A 38 7.01 4.48 -9.80
N ARG A 39 7.80 5.24 -9.03
CA ARG A 39 8.32 4.77 -7.74
C ARG A 39 7.22 4.67 -6.69
N LEU A 40 6.29 5.63 -6.68
CA LEU A 40 5.13 5.64 -5.80
C LEU A 40 4.16 4.49 -6.15
N ASP A 41 3.90 4.24 -7.43
CA ASP A 41 3.06 3.13 -7.86
C ASP A 41 3.58 1.77 -7.38
N LYS A 42 4.90 1.54 -7.44
CA LYS A 42 5.50 0.30 -6.91
C LYS A 42 5.28 0.13 -5.41
N VAL A 43 5.31 1.23 -4.64
CA VAL A 43 5.04 1.21 -3.20
C VAL A 43 3.56 0.90 -2.93
N LEU A 44 2.65 1.50 -3.70
CA LEU A 44 1.22 1.22 -3.62
C LEU A 44 0.88 -0.23 -3.99
N ASP A 45 1.49 -0.76 -5.06
CA ASP A 45 1.35 -2.16 -5.45
C ASP A 45 1.83 -3.11 -4.36
N HIS A 46 2.97 -2.79 -3.75
CA HIS A 46 3.49 -3.55 -2.63
C HIS A 46 2.53 -3.49 -1.44
N TYR A 47 2.04 -2.32 -1.06
CA TYR A 47 1.05 -2.16 0.00
C TYR A 47 -0.23 -2.96 -0.28
N ASN A 48 -0.77 -2.88 -1.50
CA ASN A 48 -1.97 -3.61 -1.89
C ASN A 48 -1.77 -5.13 -1.77
N LYS A 49 -0.62 -5.65 -2.23
CA LYS A 49 -0.26 -7.08 -2.07
C LYS A 49 -0.15 -7.49 -0.60
N PHE A 50 0.46 -6.65 0.24
CA PHE A 50 0.55 -6.90 1.68
C PHE A 50 -0.83 -6.90 2.33
N TYR A 51 -1.67 -5.93 2.01
CA TYR A 51 -3.03 -5.83 2.52
C TYR A 51 -3.91 -7.01 2.09
N GLN A 52 -3.80 -7.46 0.82
CA GLN A 52 -4.49 -8.66 0.35
C GLN A 52 -3.99 -9.94 1.05
N ARG A 53 -2.67 -10.04 1.32
CA ARG A 53 -2.09 -11.18 2.02
C ARG A 53 -2.52 -11.21 3.50
N ASP A 54 -2.61 -10.07 4.16
CA ASP A 54 -3.17 -9.94 5.52
C ASP A 54 -4.66 -10.29 5.56
N LYS A 55 -5.43 -9.91 4.54
CA LYS A 55 -6.85 -10.28 4.43
C LYS A 55 -7.01 -11.80 4.26
N GLN A 56 -6.16 -12.44 3.45
CA GLN A 56 -6.12 -13.89 3.28
C GLN A 56 -5.67 -14.62 4.56
N LEU A 57 -4.70 -14.06 5.31
CA LEU A 57 -4.24 -14.58 6.59
C LEU A 57 -5.35 -14.49 7.66
N LYS A 58 -6.02 -13.34 7.79
CA LYS A 58 -7.19 -13.20 8.68
C LYS A 58 -8.32 -14.15 8.32
N LEU A 59 -8.56 -14.38 7.02
CA LEU A 59 -9.52 -15.38 6.58
C LEU A 59 -9.12 -16.77 7.09
N LYS A 60 -7.88 -17.21 6.84
CA LYS A 60 -7.39 -18.53 7.28
C LYS A 60 -7.48 -18.73 8.79
N THR A 61 -7.15 -17.73 9.59
CA THR A 61 -7.28 -17.80 11.06
C THR A 61 -8.74 -17.95 11.50
N CYS A 62 -9.66 -17.24 10.84
CA CYS A 62 -11.10 -17.34 11.12
C CYS A 62 -11.67 -18.73 10.76
N TYR A 63 -11.23 -19.33 9.64
CA TYR A 63 -11.62 -20.69 9.26
C TYR A 63 -11.08 -21.75 10.22
N LEU A 64 -9.87 -21.56 10.76
CA LEU A 64 -9.29 -22.47 11.76
C LEU A 64 -10.06 -22.45 13.08
N GLU A 65 -10.48 -21.27 13.55
CA GLU A 65 -11.30 -21.15 14.76
C GLU A 65 -12.69 -21.75 14.60
N THR A 66 -13.28 -21.64 13.41
CA THR A 66 -14.59 -22.22 13.11
C THR A 66 -14.54 -23.75 13.05
N SER A 67 -13.45 -24.31 12.52
CA SER A 67 -13.24 -25.77 12.45
C SER A 67 -12.89 -26.40 13.80
N LEU A 68 -12.18 -25.67 14.69
CA LEU A 68 -11.96 -26.11 16.07
C LEU A 68 -13.24 -26.14 16.90
N LYS A 69 -14.20 -25.23 16.67
CA LYS A 69 -15.49 -25.22 17.39
C LYS A 69 -16.42 -26.37 16.98
N CYS A 70 -16.27 -26.92 15.78
CA CYS A 70 -17.04 -28.07 15.31
C CYS A 70 -16.44 -29.43 15.69
N ALA A 71 -15.21 -29.48 16.23
CA ALA A 71 -14.58 -30.73 16.68
C ALA A 71 -14.90 -31.09 18.15
N TYR A 72 -15.61 -30.22 18.87
CA TYR A 72 -16.01 -30.39 20.27
C TYR A 72 -17.54 -30.54 20.46
N LEU A 73 -18.28 -30.87 19.39
CA LEU A 73 -19.70 -31.27 19.41
C LEU A 73 -19.84 -32.72 18.97
#